data_AF-A0A536U474-F1
#
_entry.id   AF-A0A536U474-F1
#
_cell.length_a   1.000
_cell.length_b   1.000
_cell.length_c   1.000
_cell.angle_alpha   90.00
_cell.angle_beta   90.00
_cell.angle_gamma   90.00
#
_symmetry.space_group_name_H-M   'P 1'
#
loop_
_entity.id
_entity.type
_entity.pdbx_description
1 polymer ?
#
loop_
_entity_poly.entity_id
_entity_poly.type
_entity_poly.pdbx_seq_one_letter_code
_entity_poly.pdbx_strand_id
1 'polypeptide(L)' 'MPTQDIPRTEWPAFLDTFSRQHQGWLTTVEVVATGLGVHREVREKPLTGISEDRKRGDPAS' A
#
# COMPACT_ATOMS: atom_id res chain seq x y z
N MET A 1 -2.70 5.84 17.41
CA MET A 1 -2.30 4.67 16.60
C MET A 1 -0.79 4.66 16.55
N PRO A 2 -0.11 3.60 17.00
CA PRO A 2 1.35 3.52 16.87
C PRO A 2 1.70 3.38 15.40
N THR A 3 2.63 4.21 14.93
CA THR A 3 3.28 4.00 13.62
C THR A 3 4.31 2.89 13.79
N GLN A 4 4.29 1.92 12.87
CA GLN A 4 5.27 0.85 12.82
C GLN A 4 6.07 0.95 11.53
N ASP A 5 7.39 0.96 11.65
CA ASP A 5 8.30 0.84 10.52
C ASP A 5 8.48 -0.64 10.16
N ILE A 6 8.44 -0.94 8.86
CA ILE A 6 8.60 -2.31 8.33
C ILE A 6 9.79 -2.29 7.37
N PRO A 7 10.82 -3.12 7.60
CA PRO A 7 11.95 -3.22 6.69
C PRO A 7 11.51 -3.55 5.26
N ARG A 8 12.10 -2.90 4.26
CA ARG A 8 11.74 -3.08 2.84
C ARG A 8 11.83 -4.53 2.37
N THR A 9 12.77 -5.30 2.93
CA THR A 9 12.94 -6.75 2.67
C THR A 9 11.75 -7.58 3.13
N GLU A 10 10.99 -7.10 4.13
CA GLU A 10 9.83 -7.78 4.70
C GLU A 10 8.51 -7.33 4.06
N TRP A 11 8.52 -6.27 3.25
CA TRP A 11 7.33 -5.74 2.59
C TRP A 11 6.54 -6.80 1.82
N PRO A 12 7.14 -7.69 1.00
CA PRO A 12 6.36 -8.68 0.26
C PRO A 12 5.51 -9.57 1.18
N ALA A 13 6.12 -10.11 2.26
CA ALA A 13 5.42 -11.00 3.19
C ALA A 13 4.38 -10.26 4.03
N PHE A 14 4.70 -9.05 4.46
CA PHE A 14 3.78 -8.22 5.23
C PHE A 14 2.57 -7.79 4.40
N LEU A 15 2.78 -7.22 3.21
CA LEU A 15 1.72 -6.73 2.33
C LEU A 15 0.79 -7.86 1.87
N ASP A 16 1.33 -9.05 1.61
CA ASP A 16 0.55 -10.22 1.24
C ASP A 16 -0.35 -10.70 2.40
N THR A 17 0.18 -10.74 3.61
CA THR A 17 -0.60 -11.07 4.82
C THR A 17 -1.67 -10.02 5.11
N PHE A 18 -1.30 -8.74 5.05
CA PHE A 18 -2.21 -7.62 5.24
C PHE A 18 -3.35 -7.66 4.21
N SER A 19 -3.03 -7.90 2.94
CA SER A 19 -4.01 -7.99 1.85
C SER A 19 -5.03 -9.09 2.10
N ARG A 20 -4.58 -10.28 2.51
CA ARG A 20 -5.48 -11.41 2.80
C ARG A 20 -6.38 -11.14 4.01
N GLN A 21 -5.85 -10.53 5.06
CA GLN A 21 -6.62 -10.21 6.27
C GLN A 21 -7.72 -9.16 6.01
N HIS A 22 -7.50 -8.27 5.05
CA HIS A 22 -8.39 -7.15 4.75
C HIS A 22 -9.10 -7.29 3.39
N GLN A 23 -9.08 -8.49 2.80
CA GLN A 23 -9.69 -8.73 1.50
C GLN A 23 -11.19 -8.41 1.54
N GLY A 24 -11.66 -7.65 0.54
CA GLY A 24 -13.06 -7.26 0.41
C GLY A 24 -13.49 -6.07 1.27
N TRP A 25 -12.61 -5.54 2.13
CA TRP A 25 -12.93 -4.39 2.97
C TRP A 25 -13.14 -3.13 2.12
N LEU A 26 -14.17 -2.34 2.45
CA LEU A 26 -14.39 -1.05 1.81
C LEU A 26 -13.27 -0.09 2.18
N THR A 27 -12.45 0.24 1.19
CA THR A 27 -11.23 1.02 1.36
C THR A 27 -11.32 2.32 0.58
N THR A 28 -10.81 3.40 1.18
CA THR A 28 -10.59 4.69 0.53
C THR A 28 -9.10 4.93 0.41
N VAL A 29 -8.63 5.31 -0.78
CA VAL A 29 -7.22 5.59 -1.05
C VAL A 29 -7.04 7.08 -1.26
N GLU A 30 -6.14 7.66 -0.47
CA GLU A 30 -5.75 9.06 -0.54
C GLU A 30 -4.27 9.14 -0.89
N VAL A 31 -3.95 9.85 -1.96
CA VAL A 31 -2.59 10.08 -2.44
C VAL A 31 -2.16 11.47 -2.00
N VAL A 32 -1.07 11.53 -1.24
CA VAL A 32 -0.44 12.78 -0.84
C VAL A 32 0.72 13.05 -1.79
N ALA A 33 0.58 14.06 -2.66
CA ALA A 33 1.62 14.45 -3.61
C ALA A 33 2.17 15.82 -3.26
N THR A 34 3.50 15.94 -3.20
CA THR A 34 4.19 17.20 -2.92
C THR A 34 3.79 18.25 -3.96
N GLY A 35 3.26 19.39 -3.49
CA GLY A 35 2.83 20.51 -4.34
C GLY A 35 1.39 20.41 -4.88
N LEU A 36 0.71 19.28 -4.73
CA LEU A 36 -0.67 19.07 -5.18
C LEU A 36 -1.66 18.88 -4.02
N GLY A 37 -1.17 18.50 -2.84
CA GLY A 37 -2.00 18.26 -1.66
C GLY A 37 -2.49 16.80 -1.59
N VAL A 38 -3.52 16.56 -0.79
CA VAL A 38 -4.13 15.23 -0.64
C VAL A 38 -5.23 15.07 -1.70
N HIS A 39 -5.07 14.12 -2.60
CA HIS A 39 -6.08 13.76 -3.60
C HIS A 39 -6.62 12.37 -3.32
N ARG A 40 -7.95 12.25 -3.28
CA ARG A 40 -8.59 10.96 -3.12
C ARG A 40 -8.74 10.26 -4.47
N GLU A 41 -8.10 9.12 -4.61
CA GLU A 41 -8.04 8.36 -5.86
C GLU A 41 -9.15 7.30 -5.93
N VAL A 42 -9.49 6.67 -4.80
CA VAL A 42 -10.52 5.63 -4.74
C VAL A 42 -11.42 5.84 -3.52
N ARG A 43 -12.72 5.63 -3.69
CA ARG A 43 -13.74 5.67 -2.61
C ARG A 43 -14.42 4.33 -2.46
N GLU A 44 -14.41 3.81 -1.23
CA GLU A 44 -15.22 2.68 -0.77
C GLU A 44 -15.26 1.51 -1.76
N LYS A 45 -14.07 1.11 -2.24
CA LYS A 45 -13.94 -0.07 -3.08
C LYS A 45 -13.45 -1.26 -2.27
N PRO A 46 -13.91 -2.49 -2.58
CA PRO A 46 -13.36 -3.69 -1.96
C PRO A 46 -11.85 -3.78 -2.22
N LEU A 47 -11.08 -3.98 -1.15
CA LEU A 47 -9.65 -4.22 -1.27
C LEU A 47 -9.39 -5.59 -1.91
N THR A 48 -8.69 -5.60 -3.05
CA THR A 48 -8.20 -6.84 -3.68
C THR A 48 -6.82 -7.22 -3.16
N GLY A 49 -5.94 -6.24 -3.00
CA GLY A 49 -4.60 -6.44 -2.47
C GLY A 49 -3.72 -5.21 -2.61
N ILE A 50 -2.60 -5.22 -1.89
CA ILE A 50 -1.56 -4.20 -1.91
C ILE A 50 -0.27 -4.88 -2.33
N SER A 51 0.46 -4.25 -3.24
CA SER A 51 1.74 -4.75 -3.73
C SER A 51 2.68 -3.58 -3.98
N GLU A 52 3.97 -3.81 -3.77
CA GLU A 52 5.00 -2.85 -4.15
C GLU A 52 5.05 -2.76 -5.69
N ASP A 53 4.94 -1.56 -6.24
CA ASP A 53 5.26 -1.32 -7.65
C ASP A 53 6.78 -1.37 -7.84
N ARG A 54 7.28 -2.58 -8.06
CA ARG A 54 8.69 -2.79 -8.43
C ARG A 54 8.86 -2.37 -9.88
N LYS A 55 9.49 -1.22 -10.10
CA LYS A 55 10.06 -0.91 -11.41
C LYS A 55 10.99 -2.05 -11.82
N ARG A 56 10.71 -2.67 -12.96
CA ARG A 56 11.60 -3.66 -13.60
C ARG A 56 12.95 -2.98 -13.86
N GLY A 57 13.93 -3.22 -12.99
CA GLY A 57 15.29 -2.67 -13.12
C GLY A 57 15.93 -2.14 -11.84
N ASP A 58 15.26 -2.15 -10.69
CA ASP A 58 15.87 -1.74 -9.42
C ASP A 58 16.64 -2.94 -8.80
N PRO A 59 17.99 -2.93 -8.76
CA PRO A 59 18.74 -3.99 -8.11
C PRO A 59 18.51 -3.86 -6.61
N ALA A 60 18.10 -4.97 -5.98
CA ALA A 60 18.06 -5.08 -4.53
C ALA A 60 19.41 -4.59 -3.96
N SER A 61 19.35 -3.51 -3.18
CA SER A 61 20.47 -3.07 -2.33
C SER A 61 20.81 -4.13 -1.30
#